data_AF-A0A350W490-F1
#
_entry.id   AF-A0A350W490-F1
#
_cell.length_a   1.000
_cell.length_b   1.000
_cell.length_c   1.000
_cell.angle_alpha   90.00
_cell.angle_beta   90.00
_cell.angle_gamma   90.00
#
_symmetry.space_group_name_H-M   'P 1'
#
loop_
_entity.id
_entity.type
_entity.pdbx_description
1 polymer ?
#
loop_
_entity_poly.entity_id
_entity_poly.type
_entity_poly.pdbx_seq_one_letter_code
_entity_poly.pdbx_strand_id
1 'polypeptide(L)'
;MNYDIFEPTFISSTKELVRNWSIGLSKQLVPEFQLPTKKLDKKYSNQYDLWLKWLDYGIRIEVKVSRAVDSDKPDEPLYIKALSYNSKRPFDMNFQQIKTKCADVFIWIAVWRDKIKYWVLSSDEVKRNKYFSKGQHRGNVGEGQLHLNQDNISDFVKYEVKSTEIKNAVMEAYKRQKKII
;
A
#
# COMPACT_ATOMS: atom_id res chain seq x y z
N MET A 1 19.05 2.65 -16.65
CA MET A 1 17.91 1.95 -17.27
C MET A 1 16.67 2.46 -16.56
N ASN A 2 15.99 3.45 -17.15
CA ASN A 2 14.86 4.13 -16.51
C ASN A 2 13.61 3.23 -16.65
N TYR A 3 13.17 2.65 -15.55
CA TYR A 3 11.95 1.84 -15.48
C TYR A 3 10.71 2.66 -15.07
N ASP A 4 10.74 3.98 -15.25
CA ASP A 4 9.63 4.88 -14.91
C ASP A 4 8.65 5.13 -16.08
N ILE A 5 8.57 4.20 -17.04
CA ILE A 5 7.48 4.25 -18.02
C ILE A 5 6.26 3.61 -17.36
N PHE A 6 5.35 4.48 -16.93
CA PHE A 6 4.00 4.16 -16.55
C PHE A 6 3.36 3.31 -17.66
N GLU A 7 3.29 1.99 -17.49
CA GLU A 7 2.63 1.19 -18.51
C GLU A 7 1.14 1.59 -18.58
N PRO A 8 0.60 1.89 -19.77
CA PRO A 8 -0.84 2.15 -19.97
C PRO A 8 -1.74 1.05 -19.38
N THR A 9 -1.21 -0.17 -19.30
CA THR A 9 -1.82 -1.36 -18.69
C THR A 9 -2.16 -1.17 -17.22
N PHE A 10 -1.38 -0.44 -16.43
CA PHE A 10 -1.71 -0.26 -15.02
C PHE A 10 -3.05 0.46 -14.86
N ILE A 11 -3.33 1.47 -15.68
CA ILE A 11 -4.44 2.39 -15.44
C ILE A 11 -5.82 1.79 -15.77
N SER A 12 -5.89 0.93 -16.78
CA SER A 12 -7.11 0.22 -17.21
C SER A 12 -7.27 -1.18 -16.60
N SER A 13 -6.30 -1.61 -15.79
CA SER A 13 -6.26 -2.96 -15.21
C SER A 13 -7.27 -3.19 -14.10
N THR A 14 -7.73 -4.44 -14.01
CA THR A 14 -8.55 -4.93 -12.89
C THR A 14 -7.82 -4.77 -11.56
N LYS A 15 -8.56 -4.71 -10.45
CA LYS A 15 -7.98 -4.67 -9.09
C LYS A 15 -6.97 -5.79 -8.84
N GLU A 16 -7.22 -6.97 -9.42
CA GLU A 16 -6.34 -8.15 -9.28
C GLU A 16 -5.03 -8.00 -10.05
N LEU A 17 -5.06 -7.47 -11.28
CA LEU A 17 -3.85 -7.20 -12.05
C LEU A 17 -2.98 -6.13 -11.36
N VAL A 18 -3.62 -5.09 -10.83
CA VAL A 18 -2.97 -4.03 -10.06
C VAL A 18 -2.30 -4.57 -8.79
N ARG A 19 -2.97 -5.48 -8.09
CA ARG A 19 -2.43 -6.19 -6.93
C ARG A 19 -1.27 -7.10 -7.30
N ASN A 20 -1.37 -7.87 -8.36
CA ASN A 20 -0.29 -8.78 -8.78
C ASN A 20 0.96 -8.01 -9.22
N TRP A 21 0.78 -6.89 -9.93
CA TRP A 21 1.87 -5.98 -10.27
C TRP A 21 2.54 -5.41 -9.01
N SER A 22 1.78 -4.95 -8.02
CA SER A 22 2.35 -4.35 -6.81
C SER A 22 3.10 -5.36 -5.94
N ILE A 23 2.62 -6.60 -5.88
CA ILE A 23 3.31 -7.73 -5.26
C ILE A 23 4.62 -8.04 -6.00
N GLY A 24 4.57 -8.10 -7.34
CA GLY A 24 5.74 -8.32 -8.18
C GLY A 24 6.81 -7.25 -8.00
N LEU A 25 6.43 -5.98 -8.05
CA LEU A 25 7.30 -4.84 -7.79
C LEU A 25 7.93 -4.93 -6.40
N SER A 26 7.13 -5.22 -5.37
CA SER A 26 7.63 -5.34 -4.00
C SER A 26 8.69 -6.44 -3.88
N LYS A 27 8.51 -7.58 -4.56
CA LYS A 27 9.50 -8.67 -4.59
C LYS A 27 10.75 -8.34 -5.42
N GLN A 28 10.63 -7.52 -6.46
CA GLN A 28 11.80 -7.02 -7.19
C GLN A 28 12.64 -6.08 -6.32
N LEU A 29 11.97 -5.23 -5.52
CA LEU A 29 12.64 -4.29 -4.61
C LEU A 29 13.23 -4.99 -3.38
N VAL A 30 12.58 -6.05 -2.90
CA VAL A 30 13.02 -6.84 -1.75
C VAL A 30 12.90 -8.33 -2.10
N PRO A 31 13.95 -8.95 -2.67
CA PRO A 31 13.96 -10.35 -3.10
C PRO A 31 13.65 -11.36 -1.99
N GLU A 32 13.84 -10.99 -0.73
CA GLU A 32 13.54 -11.82 0.44
C GLU A 32 12.06 -11.92 0.76
N PHE A 33 11.20 -11.11 0.14
CA PHE A 33 9.76 -11.27 0.26
C PHE A 33 9.29 -12.57 -0.38
N GLN A 34 8.56 -13.36 0.40
CA GLN A 34 8.01 -14.65 -0.01
C GLN A 34 6.50 -14.51 -0.23
N LEU A 35 5.97 -15.33 -1.15
CA LEU A 35 4.53 -15.52 -1.21
C LEU A 35 4.12 -16.37 0.00
N PRO A 36 3.06 -15.99 0.74
CA PRO A 36 2.62 -16.77 1.88
C PRO A 36 2.09 -18.14 1.48
N THR A 37 2.34 -19.13 2.32
CA THR A 37 1.81 -20.49 2.13
C THR A 37 1.46 -21.08 3.49
N LYS A 38 0.62 -22.13 3.52
CA LYS A 38 0.32 -22.88 4.76
C LYS A 38 1.55 -23.53 5.41
N LYS A 39 2.66 -23.68 4.65
CA LYS A 39 3.94 -24.17 5.18
C LYS A 39 4.65 -23.08 6.00
N LEU A 40 4.58 -21.82 5.57
CA LEU A 40 5.18 -20.68 6.27
C LEU A 40 4.32 -20.22 7.45
N ASP A 41 2.99 -20.21 7.27
CA ASP A 41 2.02 -19.84 8.28
C ASP A 41 0.83 -20.79 8.20
N LYS A 42 0.70 -21.69 9.18
CA LYS A 42 -0.39 -22.68 9.22
C LYS A 42 -1.78 -22.03 9.25
N LYS A 43 -1.89 -20.77 9.68
CA LYS A 43 -3.14 -20.00 9.74
C LYS A 43 -3.38 -19.17 8.47
N TYR A 44 -2.52 -19.28 7.45
CA TYR A 44 -2.71 -18.59 6.19
C TYR A 44 -3.91 -19.13 5.42
N SER A 45 -4.78 -18.19 5.02
CA SER A 45 -6.04 -18.38 4.31
C SER A 45 -6.28 -17.21 3.33
N ASN A 46 -5.23 -16.77 2.62
CA ASN A 46 -5.26 -15.66 1.65
C ASN A 46 -5.59 -14.29 2.24
N GLN A 47 -5.17 -14.03 3.48
CA GLN A 47 -5.50 -12.81 4.21
C GLN A 47 -4.41 -11.71 4.16
N TYR A 48 -3.23 -12.00 3.62
CA TYR A 48 -2.17 -11.00 3.37
C TYR A 48 -1.37 -11.39 2.12
N ASP A 49 -0.60 -10.44 1.56
CA ASP A 49 0.01 -10.58 0.25
C ASP A 49 1.44 -11.15 0.27
N LEU A 50 2.22 -10.78 1.29
CA LEU A 50 3.66 -11.09 1.37
C LEU A 50 4.06 -11.55 2.78
N TRP A 51 5.13 -12.34 2.83
CA TRP A 51 5.75 -12.83 4.05
C TRP A 51 7.23 -12.47 4.06
N LEU A 52 7.72 -11.94 5.19
CA LEU A 52 9.15 -11.77 5.43
C LEU A 52 9.54 -12.56 6.68
N LYS A 53 10.50 -13.48 6.56
CA LYS A 53 11.12 -14.12 7.72
C LYS A 53 12.02 -13.09 8.42
N TRP A 54 11.83 -12.92 9.72
CA TRP A 54 12.65 -12.07 10.56
C TRP A 54 12.94 -12.78 11.88
N LEU A 55 14.21 -13.17 12.08
CA LEU A 55 14.63 -14.07 13.17
C LEU A 55 13.78 -15.36 13.13
N ASP A 56 13.15 -15.70 14.24
CA ASP A 56 12.25 -16.85 14.39
C ASP A 56 10.78 -16.50 14.08
N TYR A 57 10.50 -15.25 13.69
CA TYR A 57 9.16 -14.77 13.41
C TYR A 57 8.92 -14.59 11.91
N GLY A 58 7.64 -14.55 11.57
CA GLY A 58 7.16 -14.11 10.26
C GLY A 58 6.42 -12.78 10.36
N ILE A 59 6.76 -11.89 9.45
CA ILE A 59 6.06 -10.61 9.27
C ILE A 59 5.02 -10.80 8.16
N ARG A 60 3.75 -10.65 8.50
CA ARG A 60 2.64 -10.67 7.55
C ARG A 60 2.48 -9.28 6.94
N ILE A 61 2.55 -9.17 5.62
CA ILE A 61 2.60 -7.88 4.92
C ILE A 61 1.44 -7.81 3.93
N GLU A 62 0.67 -6.74 4.01
CA GLU A 62 -0.33 -6.38 2.99
C GLU A 62 0.25 -5.29 2.08
N VAL A 63 0.09 -5.44 0.76
CA VAL A 63 0.50 -4.43 -0.21
C VAL A 63 -0.75 -3.72 -0.74
N LYS A 64 -0.81 -2.39 -0.58
CA LYS A 64 -1.85 -1.56 -1.18
C LYS A 64 -1.25 -0.59 -2.16
N VAL A 65 -2.00 -0.30 -3.21
CA VAL A 65 -1.59 0.65 -4.22
C VAL A 65 -2.75 1.56 -4.57
N SER A 66 -2.46 2.84 -4.75
CA SER A 66 -3.43 3.83 -5.20
C SER A 66 -2.77 4.85 -6.13
N ARG A 67 -3.59 5.51 -6.95
CA ARG A 67 -3.15 6.47 -7.97
C ARG A 67 -3.60 7.87 -7.59
N ALA A 68 -2.75 8.86 -7.82
CA ALA A 68 -3.14 10.25 -7.71
C ALA A 68 -4.06 10.58 -8.89
N VAL A 69 -5.36 10.70 -8.63
CA VAL A 69 -6.33 11.09 -9.65
C VAL A 69 -6.93 12.46 -9.35
N ASP A 70 -7.16 13.25 -10.40
CA ASP A 70 -7.84 14.55 -10.34
C ASP A 70 -9.25 14.38 -9.76
N SER A 71 -9.47 14.93 -8.56
CA SER A 71 -10.75 14.79 -7.86
C SER A 71 -11.84 15.68 -8.46
N ASP A 72 -11.49 16.70 -9.24
CA ASP A 72 -12.45 17.58 -9.92
C ASP A 72 -13.06 16.92 -11.16
N LYS A 73 -12.56 15.74 -11.55
CA LYS A 73 -12.99 14.97 -12.72
C LYS A 73 -13.43 13.56 -12.31
N PRO A 74 -14.46 13.40 -11.46
CA PRO A 74 -14.83 12.09 -10.90
C PRO A 74 -15.24 11.09 -12.00
N ASP A 75 -15.95 11.56 -13.02
CA ASP A 75 -16.55 10.72 -14.07
C ASP A 75 -15.58 10.38 -15.22
N GLU A 76 -14.41 11.00 -15.26
CA GLU A 76 -13.40 10.74 -16.28
C GLU A 76 -12.68 9.39 -16.03
N PRO A 77 -12.33 8.65 -17.10
CA PRO A 77 -11.48 7.48 -17.02
C PRO A 77 -10.18 7.73 -16.25
N LEU A 78 -9.73 6.73 -15.48
CA LEU A 78 -8.54 6.86 -14.60
C LEU A 78 -7.28 7.37 -15.33
N TYR A 79 -7.11 7.07 -16.62
CA TYR A 79 -5.93 7.51 -17.37
C TYR A 79 -5.97 8.98 -17.77
N ILE A 80 -7.16 9.53 -17.95
CA ILE A 80 -7.36 10.95 -18.23
C ILE A 80 -7.09 11.77 -16.97
N LYS A 81 -7.58 11.30 -15.83
CA LYS A 81 -7.44 12.00 -14.55
C LYS A 81 -6.15 11.69 -13.78
N ALA A 82 -5.27 10.83 -14.28
CA ALA A 82 -4.00 10.55 -13.62
C ALA A 82 -3.13 11.83 -13.58
N LEU A 83 -2.65 12.19 -12.39
CA LEU A 83 -1.87 13.40 -12.18
C LEU A 83 -0.36 13.13 -12.15
N SER A 84 0.44 14.11 -12.58
CA SER A 84 1.87 14.16 -12.28
C SER A 84 2.11 14.62 -10.84
N TYR A 85 3.25 14.26 -10.26
CA TYR A 85 3.60 14.53 -8.87
C TYR A 85 3.61 16.02 -8.52
N ASN A 86 4.09 16.86 -9.45
CA ASN A 86 4.15 18.31 -9.24
C ASN A 86 2.86 19.05 -9.63
N SER A 87 1.79 18.33 -10.00
CA SER A 87 0.48 18.92 -10.29
C SER A 87 -0.02 19.74 -9.10
N LYS A 88 -0.68 20.86 -9.40
CA LYS A 88 -1.39 21.69 -8.41
C LYS A 88 -2.88 21.39 -8.31
N ARG A 89 -3.37 20.45 -9.12
CA ARG A 89 -4.78 20.00 -9.07
C ARG A 89 -5.04 19.20 -7.80
N PRO A 90 -6.26 19.29 -7.24
CA PRO A 90 -6.63 18.46 -6.10
C PRO A 90 -6.59 16.98 -6.52
N PHE A 91 -6.11 16.14 -5.62
CA PHE A 91 -5.99 14.70 -5.90
C PHE A 91 -6.67 13.87 -4.83
N ASP A 92 -7.15 12.70 -5.24
CA ASP A 92 -7.62 11.68 -4.33
C ASP A 92 -6.88 10.36 -4.60
N MET A 93 -6.32 9.76 -3.55
CA MET A 93 -5.80 8.41 -3.54
C MET A 93 -6.58 7.59 -2.53
N ASN A 94 -7.49 6.75 -3.02
CA ASN A 94 -8.24 5.85 -2.16
C ASN A 94 -7.48 4.52 -1.97
N PHE A 95 -7.02 4.26 -0.74
CA PHE A 95 -6.49 2.97 -0.31
C PHE A 95 -7.63 2.13 0.25
N GLN A 96 -8.09 1.17 -0.56
CA GLN A 96 -9.16 0.24 -0.23
C GLN A 96 -8.82 -1.16 -0.79
N GLN A 97 -9.29 -2.24 -0.20
CA GLN A 97 -9.97 -2.36 1.08
C GLN A 97 -8.94 -2.79 2.14
N ILE A 98 -8.87 -2.10 3.27
CA ILE A 98 -7.84 -2.31 4.29
C ILE A 98 -8.36 -3.22 5.41
N LYS A 99 -7.63 -4.31 5.69
CA LYS A 99 -7.94 -5.27 6.77
C LYS A 99 -6.81 -5.31 7.80
N THR A 100 -6.80 -4.39 8.76
CA THR A 100 -5.69 -4.24 9.72
C THR A 100 -5.49 -5.44 10.65
N LYS A 101 -6.44 -6.38 10.74
CA LYS A 101 -6.29 -7.61 11.51
C LYS A 101 -5.52 -8.72 10.77
N CYS A 102 -5.42 -8.61 9.45
CA CYS A 102 -4.92 -9.69 8.60
C CYS A 102 -3.41 -9.61 8.33
N ALA A 103 -2.82 -8.42 8.45
CA ALA A 103 -1.38 -8.20 8.34
C ALA A 103 -0.80 -7.57 9.62
N ASP A 104 0.52 -7.57 9.76
CA ASP A 104 1.24 -6.84 10.80
C ASP A 104 1.76 -5.48 10.27
N VAL A 105 2.09 -5.43 8.97
CA VAL A 105 2.65 -4.26 8.28
C VAL A 105 1.94 -4.06 6.95
N PHE A 106 1.79 -2.79 6.56
CA PHE A 106 1.30 -2.37 5.26
C PHE A 106 2.42 -1.68 4.48
N ILE A 107 2.58 -2.09 3.21
CA ILE A 107 3.34 -1.33 2.21
C ILE A 107 2.32 -0.63 1.32
N TRP A 108 2.33 0.69 1.33
CA TRP A 108 1.50 1.51 0.46
C TRP A 108 2.33 2.07 -0.67
N ILE A 109 1.89 1.82 -1.91
CA ILE A 109 2.53 2.29 -3.13
C ILE A 109 1.63 3.39 -3.69
N ALA A 110 2.14 4.61 -3.67
CA ALA A 110 1.44 5.80 -4.14
C ALA A 110 1.98 6.19 -5.51
N VAL A 111 1.10 6.26 -6.49
CA VAL A 111 1.48 6.26 -7.90
C VAL A 111 0.97 7.54 -8.58
N TRP A 112 1.91 8.39 -9.01
CA TRP A 112 1.71 9.50 -9.95
C TRP A 112 2.28 9.11 -11.31
N ARG A 113 1.83 9.76 -12.39
CA ARG A 113 2.26 9.44 -13.77
C ARG A 113 3.78 9.42 -13.97
N ASP A 114 4.50 10.22 -13.19
CA ASP A 114 5.95 10.47 -13.29
C ASP A 114 6.69 10.15 -11.98
N LYS A 115 6.03 9.55 -10.99
CA LYS A 115 6.66 9.24 -9.69
C LYS A 115 5.93 8.14 -8.92
N ILE A 116 6.70 7.26 -8.28
CA ILE A 116 6.20 6.31 -7.29
C ILE A 116 6.77 6.68 -5.91
N LYS A 117 5.92 6.69 -4.89
CA LYS A 117 6.32 6.77 -3.48
C LYS A 117 5.91 5.51 -2.74
N TYR A 118 6.67 5.21 -1.68
CA TYR A 118 6.42 4.07 -0.80
C TYR A 118 6.21 4.59 0.62
N TRP A 119 5.14 4.14 1.27
CA TRP A 119 4.94 4.30 2.69
C TRP A 119 4.89 2.95 3.37
N VAL A 120 5.53 2.83 4.53
CA VAL A 120 5.51 1.60 5.34
C VAL A 120 4.96 1.91 6.72
N LEU A 121 3.83 1.29 7.05
CA LEU A 121 3.08 1.52 8.27
C LEU A 121 2.82 0.21 9.00
N SER A 122 2.83 0.22 10.33
CA SER A 122 2.30 -0.90 11.11
C SER A 122 0.78 -0.95 11.03
N SER A 123 0.20 -2.13 11.25
CA SER A 123 -1.27 -2.30 11.31
C SER A 123 -1.93 -1.41 12.36
N ASP A 124 -1.27 -1.18 13.50
CA ASP A 124 -1.75 -0.31 14.57
C ASP A 124 -1.63 1.17 14.20
N GLU A 125 -0.62 1.56 13.42
CA GLU A 125 -0.50 2.91 12.85
C GLU A 125 -1.64 3.19 11.88
N VAL A 126 -1.96 2.24 10.99
CA VAL A 126 -3.10 2.34 10.07
C VAL A 126 -4.42 2.42 10.85
N LYS A 127 -4.64 1.49 11.80
CA LYS A 127 -5.89 1.40 12.58
C LYS A 127 -6.18 2.64 13.44
N ARG A 128 -5.13 3.30 13.95
CA ARG A 128 -5.24 4.50 14.80
C ARG A 128 -5.12 5.80 14.03
N ASN A 129 -4.88 5.74 12.72
CA ASN A 129 -4.80 6.93 11.90
C ASN A 129 -6.15 7.67 11.90
N LYS A 130 -6.14 8.98 12.16
CA LYS A 130 -7.36 9.81 12.23
C LYS A 130 -8.15 9.84 10.91
N TYR A 131 -7.51 9.57 9.78
CA TYR A 131 -8.12 9.50 8.45
C TYR A 131 -8.63 8.09 8.09
N PHE A 132 -8.40 7.08 8.93
CA PHE A 132 -8.87 5.73 8.69
C PHE A 132 -10.37 5.62 8.96
N SER A 133 -11.16 5.38 7.91
CA SER A 133 -12.59 5.13 8.01
C SER A 133 -12.86 3.64 8.21
N LYS A 134 -13.58 3.30 9.31
CA LYS A 134 -13.93 1.92 9.69
C LYS A 134 -15.14 1.35 8.92
N GLY A 135 -15.65 2.07 7.92
CA GLY A 135 -16.80 1.65 7.12
C GLY A 135 -16.59 1.85 5.63
N GLN A 136 -16.98 0.85 4.84
CA GLN A 136 -17.19 0.98 3.40
C GLN A 136 -18.68 0.75 3.10
N HIS A 137 -19.24 1.51 2.14
CA HIS A 137 -20.68 1.68 1.86
C HIS A 137 -21.52 0.42 1.55
N ARG A 138 -20.98 -0.81 1.62
CA ARG A 138 -21.74 -2.05 1.31
C ARG A 138 -21.31 -3.25 2.17
N GLY A 139 -21.81 -3.35 3.41
CA GLY A 139 -21.90 -4.63 4.15
C GLY A 139 -20.60 -5.22 4.74
N ASN A 140 -19.48 -4.54 4.63
CA ASN A 140 -18.16 -5.09 4.96
C ASN A 140 -17.73 -4.79 6.41
N VAL A 141 -18.13 -5.67 7.34
CA VAL A 141 -17.82 -5.57 8.77
C VAL A 141 -16.32 -5.81 9.02
N GLY A 142 -15.63 -4.82 9.59
CA GLY A 142 -14.23 -4.94 10.02
C GLY A 142 -13.19 -4.56 8.96
N GLU A 143 -13.63 -3.92 7.88
CA GLU A 143 -12.83 -3.48 6.76
C GLU A 143 -12.90 -1.95 6.65
N GLY A 144 -11.82 -1.31 6.18
CA GLY A 144 -11.75 0.14 6.13
C GLY A 144 -11.12 0.68 4.86
N GLN A 145 -11.10 2.00 4.77
CA GLN A 145 -10.49 2.74 3.67
C GLN A 145 -9.79 3.99 4.22
N LEU A 146 -8.82 4.49 3.45
CA LEU A 146 -8.15 5.75 3.75
C LEU A 146 -7.94 6.51 2.45
N HIS A 147 -8.35 7.77 2.44
CA HIS A 147 -8.13 8.68 1.33
C HIS A 147 -6.93 9.57 1.64
N LEU A 148 -5.97 9.63 0.73
CA LEU A 148 -4.89 10.61 0.76
C LEU A 148 -5.11 11.69 -0.28
N ASN A 149 -4.96 12.93 0.13
CA ASN A 149 -5.16 14.12 -0.67
C ASN A 149 -4.16 15.21 -0.25
N GLN A 150 -4.24 16.36 -0.90
CA GLN A 150 -3.40 17.53 -0.61
C GLN A 150 -3.43 17.97 0.85
N ASP A 151 -4.55 17.77 1.56
CA ASP A 151 -4.76 18.28 2.91
C ASP A 151 -4.15 17.39 3.99
N ASN A 152 -3.91 16.11 3.70
CA ASN A 152 -3.45 15.15 4.69
C ASN A 152 -2.15 14.42 4.34
N ILE A 153 -1.66 14.49 3.09
CA ILE A 153 -0.48 13.73 2.68
C ILE A 153 0.78 14.08 3.49
N SER A 154 0.88 15.31 4.00
CA SER A 154 1.99 15.75 4.86
C SER A 154 2.09 14.92 6.15
N ASP A 155 0.97 14.45 6.72
CA ASP A 155 0.94 13.62 7.92
C ASP A 155 1.55 12.21 7.69
N PHE A 156 1.74 11.82 6.42
CA PHE A 156 2.28 10.53 6.01
C PHE A 156 3.77 10.57 5.67
N VAL A 157 4.40 11.76 5.65
CA VAL A 157 5.85 11.91 5.36
C VAL A 157 6.71 11.06 6.29
N LYS A 158 6.33 10.92 7.57
CA LYS A 158 7.05 10.08 8.55
C LYS A 158 7.06 8.58 8.22
N TYR A 159 6.19 8.13 7.32
CA TYR A 159 6.15 6.74 6.86
C TYR A 159 6.83 6.57 5.50
N GLU A 160 7.28 7.65 4.86
CA GLU A 160 7.85 7.65 3.52
C GLU A 160 9.24 7.03 3.55
N VAL A 161 9.49 6.11 2.62
CA VAL A 161 10.75 5.38 2.55
C VAL A 161 11.23 5.31 1.11
N LYS A 162 12.55 5.24 0.94
CA LYS A 162 13.13 4.94 -0.36
C LYS A 162 12.87 3.48 -0.72
N SER A 163 12.82 3.19 -2.02
CA SER A 163 12.63 1.82 -2.53
C SER A 163 13.68 0.84 -1.98
N THR A 164 14.93 1.29 -1.84
CA THR A 164 16.06 0.52 -1.29
C THR A 164 15.97 0.26 0.21
N GLU A 165 15.08 0.95 0.93
CA GLU A 165 14.95 0.90 2.39
C GLU A 165 13.69 0.14 2.84
N ILE A 166 12.85 -0.30 1.91
CA ILE A 166 11.56 -0.96 2.20
C ILE A 166 11.73 -2.14 3.16
N LYS A 167 12.74 -2.99 2.96
CA LYS A 167 13.00 -4.14 3.85
C LYS A 167 13.21 -3.70 5.30
N ASN A 168 14.09 -2.74 5.52
CA ASN A 168 14.39 -2.22 6.86
C ASN A 168 13.14 -1.55 7.46
N ALA A 169 12.44 -0.74 6.68
CA ALA A 169 11.22 -0.09 7.13
C ALA A 169 10.12 -1.08 7.54
N VAL A 170 9.99 -2.22 6.84
CA VAL A 170 9.05 -3.28 7.21
C VAL A 170 9.43 -3.91 8.56
N MET A 171 10.71 -4.19 8.78
CA MET A 171 11.19 -4.72 10.06
C MET A 171 10.94 -3.72 11.20
N GLU A 172 11.22 -2.43 10.98
CA GLU A 172 10.98 -1.39 11.98
C GLU A 172 9.49 -1.17 12.25
N ALA A 173 8.64 -1.19 11.21
CA ALA A 173 7.18 -1.13 11.38
C ALA A 173 6.65 -2.33 12.17
N TYR A 174 7.21 -3.52 11.94
CA TYR A 174 6.87 -4.72 12.70
C TYR A 174 7.29 -4.62 14.17
N LYS A 175 8.49 -4.12 14.47
CA LYS A 175 8.93 -3.85 15.85
C LYS A 175 7.95 -2.92 16.56
N ARG A 176 7.55 -1.82 15.91
CA ARG A 176 6.52 -0.89 16.43
C ARG A 176 5.16 -1.58 16.60
N GLN A 177 4.75 -2.46 15.69
CA GLN A 177 3.52 -3.26 15.81
C GLN A 177 3.54 -4.19 17.03
N LYS A 178 4.68 -4.83 17.29
CA LYS A 178 4.82 -5.82 18.37
C LYS A 178 5.30 -5.21 19.68
N LYS A 179 5.64 -3.92 19.69
CA LYS A 179 6.25 -3.21 20.83
C LYS A 179 7.56 -3.87 21.28
N ILE A 180 8.33 -4.35 20.31
CA ILE A 180 9.69 -4.87 20.51
C ILE A 180 10.61 -3.65 20.40
N ILE A 181 11.27 -3.28 21.48
CA ILE A 181 12.25 -2.18 21.55
C ILE A 181 13.57 -2.68 20.97
#